data_AF-Q93DZ2-F1
#
_entry.id   AF-Q93DZ2-F1
#
_cell.length_a   1.000
_cell.length_b   1.000
_cell.length_c   1.000
_cell.angle_alpha   90.00
_cell.angle_beta   90.00
_cell.angle_gamma   90.00
#
_symmetry.space_group_name_H-M   'P 1'
#
loop_
_entity.id
_entity.type
_entity.pdbx_description
1 polymer ?
#
loop_
_entity_poly.entity_id
_entity_poly.type
_entity_poly.pdbx_seq_one_letter_code
_entity_poly.pdbx_strand_id
1 'polypeptide(L)'
;EFFSACGGSDILFFGGLFVMVGALTSVGILDWAVAWLEGVTAGHDRVRAILLMWMAAGVTIFVGGGTSAAVFAPVAATLRLDGDGQAAWWALALGIMAGSCAALSGATAGALAMNQYSGFVKRHPELASAAAAGLQFTHREYVRWGLPLMGIFLVLSTVYIAVLAG
;
A
#
# COMPACT_ATOMS: atom_id res chain seq x y z
N GLU A 1 -23.04 -14.28 -18.04
CA GLU A 1 -22.11 -15.30 -17.52
C GLU A 1 -20.65 -15.05 -17.90
N PHE A 2 -20.31 -14.91 -19.20
CA PHE A 2 -18.92 -14.66 -19.64
C PHE A 2 -18.24 -13.45 -18.97
N PHE A 3 -18.93 -12.29 -18.90
CA PHE A 3 -18.37 -11.08 -18.28
C PHE A 3 -18.01 -11.28 -16.80
N SER A 4 -18.83 -12.01 -16.05
CA SER A 4 -18.53 -12.32 -14.64
C SER A 4 -17.44 -13.40 -14.52
N ALA A 5 -17.38 -14.35 -15.46
CA ALA A 5 -16.36 -15.41 -15.48
C ALA A 5 -14.95 -14.86 -15.77
N CYS A 6 -14.84 -13.78 -16.54
CA CYS A 6 -13.58 -13.10 -16.81
C CYS A 6 -13.19 -12.05 -15.77
N GLY A 7 -13.94 -11.90 -14.66
CA GLY A 7 -13.67 -10.86 -13.66
C GLY A 7 -13.99 -9.45 -14.16
N GLY A 8 -15.07 -9.29 -14.92
CA GLY A 8 -15.45 -8.01 -15.53
C GLY A 8 -15.64 -6.85 -14.54
N SER A 9 -16.01 -7.14 -13.28
CA SER A 9 -16.03 -6.14 -12.21
C SER A 9 -14.65 -5.56 -11.91
N ASP A 10 -13.62 -6.40 -11.86
CA ASP A 10 -12.24 -5.99 -11.59
C ASP A 10 -11.69 -5.20 -12.78
N ILE A 11 -11.99 -5.63 -14.02
CA ILE A 11 -11.61 -4.91 -15.23
C ILE A 11 -12.22 -3.51 -15.25
N LEU A 12 -13.51 -3.36 -14.92
CA LEU A 12 -14.15 -2.05 -14.85
C LEU A 12 -13.57 -1.20 -13.72
N PHE A 13 -13.27 -1.79 -12.57
CA PHE A 13 -12.62 -1.10 -11.46
C PHE A 13 -11.25 -0.56 -11.85
N PHE A 14 -10.36 -1.41 -12.39
CA PHE A 14 -9.04 -0.99 -12.81
C PHE A 14 -9.09 -0.02 -14.00
N GLY A 15 -10.00 -0.24 -14.96
CA GLY A 15 -10.23 0.69 -16.06
C GLY A 15 -10.64 2.07 -15.57
N GLY A 16 -11.63 2.15 -14.67
CA GLY A 16 -12.05 3.40 -14.04
C GLY A 16 -10.93 4.05 -13.22
N LEU A 17 -10.16 3.25 -12.49
CA LEU A 17 -9.01 3.73 -11.73
C LEU A 17 -7.94 4.34 -12.64
N PHE A 18 -7.56 3.69 -13.75
CA PHE A 18 -6.57 4.24 -14.67
C PHE A 18 -7.07 5.50 -15.38
N VAL A 19 -8.37 5.57 -15.72
CA VAL A 19 -8.99 6.80 -16.25
C VAL A 19 -8.93 7.92 -15.21
N MET A 20 -9.25 7.63 -13.94
CA MET A 20 -9.15 8.60 -12.85
C MET A 20 -7.71 9.07 -12.67
N VAL A 21 -6.73 8.16 -12.59
CA VAL A 21 -5.31 8.53 -12.49
C VAL A 21 -4.89 9.39 -13.68
N GLY A 22 -5.29 9.03 -14.91
CA GLY A 22 -5.04 9.84 -16.10
C GLY A 22 -5.65 11.24 -16.01
N ALA A 23 -6.86 11.37 -15.45
CA ALA A 23 -7.49 12.65 -15.19
C ALA A 23 -6.71 13.48 -14.17
N LEU A 24 -6.27 12.89 -13.04
CA LEU A 24 -5.42 13.57 -12.05
C LEU A 24 -4.11 14.07 -12.67
N THR A 25 -3.48 13.27 -13.56
CA THR A 25 -2.30 13.69 -14.32
C THR A 25 -2.63 14.88 -15.22
N SER A 26 -3.74 14.84 -15.96
CA SER A 26 -4.12 15.91 -16.90
C SER A 26 -4.44 17.25 -16.22
N VAL A 27 -4.91 17.21 -14.97
CA VAL A 27 -5.22 18.41 -14.17
C VAL A 27 -3.98 18.96 -13.44
N GLY A 28 -2.85 18.24 -13.48
CA GLY A 28 -1.59 18.67 -12.86
C GLY A 28 -1.51 18.42 -11.36
N ILE A 29 -2.40 17.59 -10.79
CA ILE A 29 -2.36 17.26 -9.35
C ILE A 29 -1.07 16.49 -9.00
N LEU A 30 -0.59 15.66 -9.92
CA LEU A 30 0.65 14.90 -9.71
C LEU A 30 1.88 15.82 -9.71
N ASP A 31 1.91 16.82 -10.59
CA ASP A 31 2.98 17.82 -10.61
C ASP A 31 2.98 18.65 -9.32
N TRP A 32 1.79 19.00 -8.81
CA TRP A 32 1.64 19.64 -7.50
C TRP A 32 2.20 18.75 -6.37
N ALA A 33 1.92 17.43 -6.39
CA ALA A 33 2.42 16.51 -5.38
C ALA A 33 3.97 16.41 -5.41
N VAL A 34 4.58 16.40 -6.60
CA VAL A 34 6.05 16.43 -6.76
C VAL A 34 6.62 17.76 -6.26
N ALA A 35 6.04 18.89 -6.67
CA ALA A 35 6.49 20.21 -6.21
C ALA A 35 6.36 20.36 -4.68
N TRP A 36 5.30 19.79 -4.09
CA TRP A 36 5.12 19.76 -2.65
C TRP A 36 6.20 18.89 -1.97
N LEU A 37 6.52 17.72 -2.53
CA LEU A 37 7.64 16.89 -2.06
C LEU A 37 8.96 17.65 -2.10
N GLU A 38 9.27 18.31 -3.21
CA GLU A 38 10.48 19.12 -3.38
C GLU A 38 10.56 20.29 -2.39
N GLY A 39 9.44 21.01 -2.21
CA GLY A 39 9.35 22.13 -1.28
C GLY A 39 9.55 21.74 0.18
N VAL A 40 8.98 20.62 0.61
CA VAL A 40 9.09 20.14 2.01
C VAL A 40 10.48 19.57 2.31
N THR A 41 11.16 19.02 1.31
CA THR A 41 12.43 18.30 1.48
C THR A 41 13.66 19.16 1.27
N ALA A 42 13.47 20.43 0.89
CA ALA A 42 14.52 21.43 0.69
C ALA A 42 15.66 20.92 -0.23
N GLY A 43 15.32 20.11 -1.23
CA GLY A 43 16.27 19.57 -2.20
C GLY A 43 16.98 18.27 -1.79
N HIS A 44 16.80 17.73 -0.58
CA HIS A 44 17.49 16.50 -0.17
C HIS A 44 16.82 15.25 -0.78
N ASP A 45 17.47 14.57 -1.73
CA ASP A 45 16.95 13.38 -2.40
C ASP A 45 16.58 12.25 -1.43
N ARG A 46 17.42 12.03 -0.41
CA ARG A 46 17.16 11.01 0.62
C ARG A 46 15.84 11.26 1.33
N VAL A 47 15.59 12.51 1.70
CA VAL A 47 14.36 12.90 2.41
C VAL A 47 13.16 12.80 1.48
N ARG A 48 13.31 13.15 0.19
CA ARG A 48 12.26 12.97 -0.83
C ARG A 48 11.85 11.50 -0.97
N ALA A 49 12.81 10.60 -1.11
CA ALA A 49 12.55 9.16 -1.23
C ALA A 49 11.85 8.60 0.02
N ILE A 50 12.34 8.95 1.21
CA ILE A 50 11.71 8.54 2.47
C ILE A 50 10.29 9.09 2.56
N LEU A 51 10.06 10.35 2.22
CA LEU A 51 8.73 10.95 2.32
C LEU A 51 7.74 10.32 1.33
N LEU A 52 8.17 10.02 0.10
CA LEU A 52 7.40 9.25 -0.87
C LEU A 52 7.00 7.87 -0.31
N MET A 53 7.94 7.15 0.28
CA MET A 53 7.70 5.85 0.90
C MET A 53 6.64 5.91 1.99
N TRP A 54 6.74 6.88 2.91
CA TRP A 54 5.80 7.05 4.01
C TRP A 54 4.40 7.46 3.53
N MET A 55 4.31 8.34 2.53
CA MET A 55 3.03 8.71 1.91
C MET A 55 2.36 7.51 1.22
N ALA A 56 3.14 6.77 0.43
CA ALA A 56 2.65 5.57 -0.25
C ALA A 56 2.13 4.53 0.76
N ALA A 57 2.88 4.31 1.85
CA ALA A 57 2.46 3.42 2.92
C ALA A 57 1.13 3.86 3.55
N GLY A 58 1.01 5.13 3.94
CA GLY A 58 -0.18 5.68 4.57
C GLY A 58 -1.44 5.53 3.71
N VAL A 59 -1.34 5.87 2.42
CA VAL A 59 -2.47 5.71 1.48
C VAL A 59 -2.82 4.24 1.25
N THR A 60 -1.81 3.37 1.15
CA THR A 60 -2.00 1.94 0.89
C THR A 60 -2.85 1.23 1.93
N ILE A 61 -2.80 1.66 3.20
CA ILE A 61 -3.64 1.13 4.27
C ILE A 61 -5.13 1.18 3.89
N PHE A 62 -5.56 2.25 3.21
CA PHE A 62 -6.96 2.52 2.92
C PHE A 62 -7.40 1.96 1.58
N VAL A 63 -6.60 2.18 0.53
CA VAL A 63 -7.02 1.89 -0.85
C VAL A 63 -6.41 0.62 -1.42
N GLY A 64 -5.48 -0.02 -0.70
CA GLY A 64 -4.81 -1.24 -1.12
C GLY A 64 -3.60 -1.01 -2.03
N GLY A 65 -2.76 -2.04 -2.12
CA GLY A 65 -1.46 -1.93 -2.79
C GLY A 65 -1.55 -1.70 -4.29
N GLY A 66 -2.47 -2.38 -4.98
CA GLY A 66 -2.65 -2.23 -6.44
C GLY A 66 -3.10 -0.82 -6.83
N THR A 67 -4.06 -0.25 -6.08
CA THR A 67 -4.54 1.11 -6.31
C THR A 67 -3.47 2.15 -6.01
N SER A 68 -2.74 1.97 -4.92
CA SER A 68 -1.64 2.87 -4.57
C SER A 68 -0.52 2.83 -5.60
N ALA A 69 -0.18 1.65 -6.12
CA ALA A 69 0.80 1.52 -7.20
C ALA A 69 0.37 2.32 -8.45
N ALA A 70 -0.90 2.22 -8.85
CA ALA A 70 -1.40 2.96 -10.01
C ALA A 70 -1.35 4.48 -9.80
N VAL A 71 -1.70 4.96 -8.60
CA VAL A 71 -1.73 6.41 -8.28
C VAL A 71 -0.32 7.01 -8.17
N PHE A 72 0.62 6.31 -7.55
CA PHE A 72 1.95 6.84 -7.26
C PHE A 72 3.01 6.49 -8.30
N ALA A 73 2.77 5.53 -9.20
CA ALA A 73 3.70 5.19 -10.27
C ALA A 73 4.12 6.41 -11.12
N PRO A 74 3.21 7.32 -11.53
CA PRO A 74 3.62 8.50 -12.28
C PRO A 74 4.46 9.46 -11.43
N VAL A 75 4.19 9.57 -10.12
CA VAL A 75 4.99 10.41 -9.19
C VAL A 75 6.41 9.86 -9.08
N ALA A 76 6.58 8.55 -8.93
CA ALA A 76 7.91 7.93 -8.91
C ALA A 76 8.65 8.06 -10.25
N ALA A 77 7.92 8.08 -11.38
CA ALA A 77 8.50 8.24 -12.71
C ALA A 77 9.00 9.67 -12.98
N THR A 78 8.37 10.69 -12.38
CA THR A 78 8.76 12.11 -12.55
C THR A 78 9.79 12.55 -11.52
N LEU A 79 9.84 11.89 -10.35
CA LEU A 79 10.80 12.23 -9.29
C LEU A 79 12.23 11.88 -9.71
N ARG A 80 13.01 12.91 -10.04
CA ARG A 80 14.45 12.77 -10.28
C ARG A 80 15.19 12.87 -8.97
N LEU A 81 15.63 11.72 -8.48
CA LEU A 81 16.54 11.64 -7.35
C LEU A 81 17.98 11.60 -7.87
N ASP A 82 18.88 12.37 -7.26
CA ASP A 82 20.31 12.29 -7.58
C ASP A 82 20.86 10.90 -7.19
N GLY A 83 21.41 10.18 -8.18
CA GLY A 83 21.73 8.75 -8.06
C GLY A 83 20.68 7.86 -8.71
N ASP A 84 21.02 6.59 -8.94
CA ASP A 84 20.26 5.60 -9.72
C ASP A 84 18.74 5.81 -9.69
N GLY A 85 18.12 6.08 -10.85
CA GLY A 85 16.69 6.44 -10.99
C GLY A 85 15.72 5.37 -10.47
N GLN A 86 16.24 4.25 -10.00
CA GLN A 86 15.52 3.20 -9.28
C GLN A 86 15.21 3.56 -7.81
N ALA A 87 15.89 4.52 -7.19
CA ALA A 87 15.68 4.84 -5.77
C ALA A 87 14.23 5.26 -5.44
N ALA A 88 13.57 6.01 -6.34
CA ALA A 88 12.17 6.40 -6.20
C ALA A 88 11.24 5.18 -6.29
N TRP A 89 11.55 4.23 -7.18
CA TRP A 89 10.81 2.98 -7.33
C TRP A 89 10.97 2.05 -6.13
N TRP A 90 12.19 1.95 -5.57
CA TRP A 90 12.44 1.19 -4.35
C TRP A 90 11.69 1.79 -3.16
N ALA A 91 11.76 3.11 -2.98
CA ALA A 91 11.02 3.81 -1.94
C ALA A 91 9.51 3.58 -2.07
N LEU A 92 8.99 3.71 -3.29
CA LEU A 92 7.57 3.46 -3.57
C LEU A 92 7.18 2.01 -3.25
N ALA A 93 7.93 1.02 -3.74
CA ALA A 93 7.64 -0.39 -3.53
C ALA A 93 7.67 -0.76 -2.05
N LEU A 94 8.69 -0.31 -1.31
CA LEU A 94 8.81 -0.55 0.13
C LEU A 94 7.65 0.08 0.92
N GLY A 95 7.23 1.30 0.54
CA GLY A 95 6.11 1.98 1.16
C GLY A 95 4.79 1.22 0.94
N ILE A 96 4.50 0.87 -0.31
CA ILE A 96 3.28 0.11 -0.65
C ILE A 96 3.26 -1.24 0.07
N MET A 97 4.37 -1.98 0.08
CA MET A 97 4.44 -3.28 0.74
C MET A 97 4.25 -3.15 2.27
N ALA A 98 4.90 -2.17 2.90
CA ALA A 98 4.71 -1.93 4.34
C ALA A 98 3.25 -1.58 4.67
N GLY A 99 2.63 -0.66 3.91
CA GLY A 99 1.23 -0.27 4.11
C GLY A 99 0.25 -1.42 3.85
N SER A 100 0.56 -2.29 2.90
CA SER A 100 -0.27 -3.45 2.55
C SER A 100 -0.38 -4.47 3.70
N CYS A 101 0.63 -4.54 4.56
CA CYS A 101 0.64 -5.41 5.74
C CYS A 101 -0.16 -4.85 6.92
N ALA A 102 -0.48 -3.55 6.93
CA ALA A 102 -1.03 -2.88 8.10
C ALA A 102 -2.53 -3.14 8.32
N ALA A 103 -3.29 -3.34 7.24
CA ALA A 103 -4.75 -3.46 7.28
C ALA A 103 -5.26 -4.56 6.35
N LEU A 104 -6.46 -5.07 6.65
CA LEU A 104 -7.11 -6.11 5.84
C LEU A 104 -7.43 -5.61 4.42
N SER A 105 -7.69 -4.30 4.28
CA SER A 105 -7.87 -3.59 3.00
C SER A 105 -6.56 -3.39 2.22
N GLY A 106 -5.41 -3.49 2.89
CA GLY A 106 -4.10 -3.24 2.29
C GLY A 106 -3.70 -4.28 1.25
N ALA A 107 -4.03 -5.56 1.51
CA ALA A 107 -3.77 -6.67 0.62
C ALA A 107 -4.88 -7.72 0.66
N THR A 108 -5.13 -8.34 -0.49
CA THR A 108 -6.10 -9.44 -0.65
C THR A 108 -5.79 -10.65 0.22
N ALA A 109 -4.50 -10.89 0.52
CA ALA A 109 -4.05 -12.00 1.37
C ALA A 109 -4.63 -11.94 2.79
N GLY A 110 -4.78 -10.74 3.37
CA GLY A 110 -5.33 -10.57 4.72
C GLY A 110 -6.81 -10.98 4.80
N ALA A 111 -7.62 -10.46 3.87
CA ALA A 111 -9.03 -10.81 3.78
C ALA A 111 -9.25 -12.30 3.44
N LEU A 112 -8.41 -12.87 2.57
CA LEU A 112 -8.45 -14.31 2.26
C LEU A 112 -8.12 -15.16 3.49
N ALA A 113 -7.05 -14.86 4.21
CA ALA A 113 -6.67 -15.58 5.43
C ALA A 113 -7.80 -15.53 6.48
N MET A 114 -8.42 -14.37 6.63
CA MET A 114 -9.57 -14.17 7.53
C MET A 114 -10.77 -15.06 7.15
N ASN A 115 -11.12 -15.09 5.86
CA ASN A 115 -12.21 -15.91 5.36
C ASN A 115 -11.93 -17.40 5.56
N GLN A 116 -10.71 -17.86 5.24
CA GLN A 116 -10.31 -19.25 5.41
C GLN A 116 -10.31 -19.67 6.88
N TYR A 117 -9.83 -18.80 7.78
CA TYR A 117 -9.89 -19.01 9.23
C TYR A 117 -11.34 -19.14 9.72
N SER A 118 -12.22 -18.22 9.31
CA SER A 118 -13.63 -18.27 9.67
C SER A 118 -14.33 -19.54 9.18
N GLY A 119 -13.97 -20.02 7.97
CA GLY A 119 -14.47 -21.27 7.42
C GLY A 119 -13.94 -22.49 8.16
N PHE A 120 -12.66 -22.46 8.58
CA PHE A 120 -12.05 -23.53 9.37
C PHE A 120 -12.72 -23.67 10.74
N VAL A 121 -12.90 -22.57 11.49
CA VAL A 121 -13.57 -22.57 12.80
C VAL A 121 -15.02 -23.07 12.70
N LYS A 122 -15.74 -22.74 11.62
CA LYS A 122 -17.10 -23.27 11.40
C LYS A 122 -17.14 -24.79 11.19
N ARG A 123 -16.10 -25.37 10.58
CA ARG A 123 -16.01 -26.83 10.34
C ARG A 123 -15.54 -27.61 11.57
N HIS A 124 -14.91 -26.91 12.53
CA HIS A 124 -14.36 -27.48 13.76
C HIS A 124 -15.03 -26.83 14.99
N PRO A 125 -16.29 -27.18 15.30
CA PRO A 125 -17.04 -26.57 16.40
C PRO A 125 -16.39 -26.78 17.78
N GLU A 126 -15.53 -27.78 17.94
CA GLU A 126 -14.67 -27.98 19.12
C GLU A 126 -13.71 -26.80 19.38
N LEU A 127 -13.36 -26.03 18.35
CA LEU A 127 -12.54 -24.82 18.43
C LEU A 127 -13.38 -23.55 18.64
N ALA A 128 -14.71 -23.64 18.60
CA ALA A 128 -15.59 -22.48 18.66
C ALA A 128 -15.55 -21.76 20.02
N SER A 129 -15.35 -22.50 21.12
CA SER A 129 -15.17 -21.92 22.46
C SER A 129 -13.83 -21.17 22.59
N ALA A 130 -12.76 -21.69 21.99
CA ALA A 130 -11.47 -21.02 21.89
C ALA A 130 -11.53 -19.80 20.96
N ALA A 131 -12.26 -19.89 19.84
CA ALA A 131 -12.51 -18.79 18.91
C ALA A 131 -13.29 -17.65 19.58
N ALA A 132 -14.34 -17.97 20.34
CA ALA A 132 -15.14 -17.01 21.08
C ALA A 132 -14.39 -16.34 22.25
N ALA A 133 -13.34 -16.97 22.79
CA ALA A 133 -12.55 -16.47 23.92
C ALA A 133 -11.43 -15.48 23.54
N GLY A 134 -11.34 -15.03 22.28
CA GLY A 134 -10.38 -14.00 21.85
C GLY A 134 -9.66 -14.27 20.52
N LEU A 135 -10.13 -15.24 19.74
CA LEU A 135 -9.55 -15.65 18.45
C LEU A 135 -10.44 -15.26 17.26
N GLN A 136 -11.55 -14.54 17.49
CA GLN A 136 -12.32 -13.94 16.40
C GLN A 136 -11.54 -12.78 15.81
N PHE A 137 -10.71 -13.02 14.80
CA PHE A 137 -9.97 -11.95 14.14
C PHE A 137 -10.93 -10.89 13.56
N THR A 138 -11.12 -9.80 14.29
CA THR A 138 -11.83 -8.64 13.76
C THR A 138 -10.89 -7.78 12.94
N HIS A 139 -11.44 -6.97 12.02
CA HIS A 139 -10.64 -6.00 11.26
C HIS A 139 -9.77 -5.12 12.18
N ARG A 140 -10.32 -4.74 13.34
CA ARG A 140 -9.64 -3.91 14.34
C ARG A 140 -8.43 -4.63 14.96
N GLU A 141 -8.55 -5.91 15.26
CA GLU A 141 -7.43 -6.69 15.82
C GLU A 141 -6.35 -6.91 14.77
N TYR A 142 -6.73 -7.18 13.52
CA TYR A 142 -5.76 -7.26 12.44
C TYR A 142 -4.96 -5.97 12.32
N VAL A 143 -5.63 -4.81 12.31
CA VAL A 143 -4.97 -3.49 12.26
C VAL A 143 -4.12 -3.23 13.51
N ARG A 144 -4.56 -3.69 14.69
CA ARG A 144 -3.82 -3.55 15.95
C ARG A 144 -2.46 -4.27 15.90
N TRP A 145 -2.37 -5.41 15.21
CA TRP A 145 -1.11 -6.14 15.02
C TRP A 145 -0.34 -5.69 13.78
N GLY A 146 -1.06 -5.33 12.71
CA GLY A 146 -0.49 -4.90 11.44
C GLY A 146 0.18 -3.52 11.51
N LEU A 147 -0.39 -2.55 12.23
CA LEU A 147 0.20 -1.21 12.34
C LEU A 147 1.58 -1.18 13.00
N PRO A 148 1.81 -1.86 14.15
CA PRO A 148 3.15 -1.99 14.72
C PRO A 148 4.14 -2.66 13.77
N LEU A 149 3.71 -3.71 13.06
CA LEU A 149 4.55 -4.43 12.11
C LEU A 149 4.91 -3.55 10.91
N MET A 150 3.95 -2.80 10.36
CA MET A 150 4.20 -1.77 9.35
C MET A 150 5.22 -0.75 9.84
N GLY A 151 5.09 -0.28 11.08
CA GLY A 151 6.04 0.67 11.66
C GLY A 151 7.46 0.12 11.67
N ILE A 152 7.65 -1.14 12.06
CA ILE A 152 8.96 -1.82 12.02
C ILE A 152 9.50 -1.86 10.58
N PHE A 153 8.68 -2.27 9.62
CA PHE A 153 9.09 -2.28 8.22
C PHE A 153 9.44 -0.90 7.70
N LEU A 154 8.65 0.13 8.01
CA LEU A 154 8.93 1.50 7.59
C LEU A 154 10.24 2.03 8.17
N VAL A 155 10.54 1.73 9.43
CA VAL A 155 11.82 2.11 10.05
C VAL A 155 12.98 1.39 9.35
N LEU A 156 12.89 0.08 9.13
CA LEU A 156 13.92 -0.69 8.43
C LEU A 156 14.12 -0.20 6.99
N SER A 157 13.03 0.06 6.27
CA SER A 157 13.06 0.60 4.91
C SER A 157 13.58 2.04 4.87
N THR A 158 13.33 2.84 5.91
CA THR A 158 13.92 4.19 6.03
C THR A 158 15.43 4.10 6.14
N VAL A 159 15.95 3.18 6.95
CA VAL A 159 17.40 2.94 7.05
C VAL A 159 17.95 2.44 5.71
N TYR A 160 17.28 1.49 5.06
CA TYR A 160 17.69 0.96 3.76
C TYR A 160 17.78 2.06 2.69
N ILE A 161 16.74 2.89 2.55
CA ILE A 161 16.74 4.01 1.59
C ILE A 161 17.79 5.06 1.97
N ALA A 162 17.99 5.33 3.25
CA ALA A 162 19.02 6.28 3.71
C ALA A 162 20.44 5.82 3.38
N VAL A 163 20.70 4.51 3.35
CA VAL A 163 21.98 3.93 2.91
C VAL A 163 22.08 3.87 1.38
N LEU A 164 21.00 3.49 0.69
CA LEU A 164 20.99 3.33 -0.77
C LEU A 164 21.09 4.67 -1.52
N ALA A 165 20.41 5.70 -1.04
CA ALA A 165 20.40 7.03 -1.63
C ALA A 165 21.58 7.90 -1.16
N GLY A 166 22.67 7.27 -0.67
CA GLY A 166 23.83 7.97 -0.15
C GLY A 166 25.14 7.59 -0.78
#